data_AF-M7SR72-F1
#
_entry.id   AF-M7SR72-F1
#
_cell.length_a   1.000
_cell.length_b   1.000
_cell.length_c   1.000
_cell.angle_alpha   90.00
_cell.angle_beta   90.00
_cell.angle_gamma   90.00
#
_symmetry.space_group_name_H-M   'P 1'
#
loop_
_entity.id
_entity.type
_entity.pdbx_description
1 polymer ?
#
loop_
_entity_poly.entity_id
_entity_poly.type
_entity_poly.pdbx_seq_one_letter_code
_entity_poly.pdbx_strand_id
1 'polypeptide(L)'
;MKFAAILALALPGIALAQSSTSSSATPEPTGPPDLTVCEEQAGGYSDTCARCYHLCADSTNQAQCFFSVYTAVNSIDSQCWQHGGNNCAGQAVDQVCGQ
;
A
#
# COMPACT_ATOMS: atom_id res chain seq x y z
N MET A 1 39.36 28.85 -23.19
CA MET A 1 39.69 27.72 -22.29
C MET A 1 38.40 27.00 -21.97
N LYS A 2 38.41 25.67 -22.16
CA LYS A 2 37.29 24.74 -22.15
C LYS A 2 37.32 23.98 -20.83
N PHE A 3 36.22 23.95 -20.08
CA PHE A 3 36.04 22.96 -19.01
C PHE A 3 34.63 22.41 -19.07
N ALA A 4 34.52 21.32 -19.84
CA ALA A 4 33.44 20.36 -19.72
C ALA A 4 33.64 19.60 -18.41
N ALA A 5 32.62 19.58 -17.55
CA ALA A 5 32.60 18.72 -16.37
C ALA A 5 31.39 17.79 -16.53
N ILE A 6 31.66 16.58 -17.01
CA ILE A 6 30.74 15.45 -17.02
C ILE A 6 30.91 14.80 -15.64
N LEU A 7 29.88 14.89 -14.80
CA LEU A 7 29.77 14.11 -13.58
C LEU A 7 28.90 12.89 -13.87
N ALA A 8 29.58 11.79 -14.14
CA ALA A 8 29.04 10.44 -14.05
C ALA A 8 29.39 9.84 -12.67
N LEU A 9 28.66 8.78 -12.30
CA LEU A 9 28.88 7.85 -11.16
C LEU A 9 28.16 8.28 -9.86
N ALA A 10 27.41 7.44 -9.14
CA ALA A 10 27.34 5.99 -9.11
C ALA A 10 25.95 5.53 -8.59
N LEU A 11 25.37 4.50 -9.22
CA LEU A 11 24.25 3.76 -8.63
C LEU A 11 24.78 2.91 -7.46
N PRO A 12 24.20 3.00 -6.25
CA PRO A 12 24.47 2.01 -5.23
C PRO A 12 23.87 0.66 -5.66
N GLY A 13 24.74 -0.28 -6.01
CA GLY A 13 24.38 -1.67 -6.22
C GLY A 13 23.92 -2.28 -4.90
N ILE A 14 22.62 -2.55 -4.79
CA ILE A 14 22.06 -3.28 -3.65
C ILE A 14 22.41 -4.76 -3.84
N ALA A 15 23.30 -5.26 -2.99
CA ALA A 15 23.59 -6.68 -2.88
C ALA A 15 22.37 -7.39 -2.24
N LEU A 16 21.66 -8.21 -3.02
CA LEU A 16 20.68 -9.16 -2.47
C LEU A 16 21.44 -10.29 -1.78
N ALA A 17 21.46 -10.29 -0.44
CA ALA A 17 21.82 -11.47 0.33
C ALA A 17 20.70 -12.51 0.19
N GLN A 18 21.02 -13.63 -0.44
CA GLN A 18 20.13 -14.79 -0.53
C GLN A 18 20.06 -15.47 0.84
N SER A 19 18.99 -15.21 1.58
CA SER A 19 18.66 -15.96 2.80
C SER A 19 17.88 -17.21 2.41
N SER A 20 18.47 -18.36 2.73
CA SER A 20 17.98 -19.71 2.50
C SER A 20 16.51 -19.89 2.86
N THR A 21 15.72 -20.37 1.88
CA THR A 21 14.34 -20.78 2.04
C THR A 21 14.26 -22.01 2.95
N SER A 22 13.92 -21.80 4.22
CA SER A 22 13.24 -22.84 5.01
C SER A 22 11.80 -22.88 4.52
N SER A 23 11.44 -23.87 3.71
CA SER A 23 10.05 -24.16 3.36
C SER A 23 9.31 -24.69 4.58
N SER A 24 8.93 -23.80 5.49
CA SER A 24 7.74 -24.02 6.30
C SER A 24 6.55 -23.67 5.42
N ALA A 25 5.84 -24.68 4.94
CA ALA A 25 4.55 -24.47 4.30
C ALA A 25 3.61 -23.89 5.36
N THR A 26 3.45 -22.56 5.35
CA THR A 26 2.34 -21.90 6.03
C THR A 26 1.06 -22.47 5.42
N PRO A 27 0.11 -22.98 6.23
CA PRO A 27 -1.16 -23.42 5.68
C PRO A 27 -1.81 -22.24 4.98
N GLU A 28 -2.06 -22.37 3.68
CA GLU A 28 -2.85 -21.40 2.92
C GLU A 28 -4.24 -21.34 3.56
N PRO A 29 -4.73 -20.16 3.96
CA PRO A 29 -6.05 -20.06 4.56
C PRO A 29 -7.11 -20.49 3.53
N THR A 30 -7.74 -21.63 3.75
CA THR A 30 -8.77 -22.25 2.89
C THR A 30 -10.12 -21.49 2.88
N GLY A 31 -10.19 -20.29 3.46
CA GLY A 31 -11.42 -19.49 3.58
C GLY A 31 -11.34 -18.17 2.82
N PRO A 32 -12.49 -17.54 2.50
CA PRO A 32 -12.48 -16.15 2.05
C PRO A 32 -11.75 -15.27 3.08
N PRO A 33 -11.07 -14.19 2.63
CA PRO A 33 -10.36 -13.31 3.55
C PRO A 33 -11.34 -12.74 4.58
N ASP A 34 -10.95 -12.78 5.85
CA ASP A 34 -11.71 -12.12 6.91
C ASP A 34 -11.52 -10.60 6.77
N LEU A 35 -12.57 -9.91 6.36
CA LEU A 35 -12.54 -8.47 6.10
C LEU A 35 -12.96 -7.64 7.31
N THR A 36 -13.38 -8.26 8.42
CA THR A 36 -13.93 -7.53 9.58
C THR A 36 -12.95 -6.48 10.12
N VAL A 37 -11.67 -6.84 10.27
CA VAL A 37 -10.63 -5.89 10.72
C VAL A 37 -10.49 -4.72 9.76
N CYS A 38 -10.59 -4.98 8.45
CA CYS A 38 -10.57 -3.91 7.46
C CYS A 38 -11.78 -2.99 7.60
N GLU A 39 -13.00 -3.55 7.68
CA GLU A 39 -14.25 -2.81 7.74
C GLU A 39 -14.29 -1.87 8.96
N GLU A 40 -13.78 -2.33 10.11
CA GLU A 40 -13.65 -1.52 11.33
C GLU A 40 -12.73 -0.30 11.14
N GLN A 41 -11.64 -0.44 10.39
CA GLN A 41 -10.68 0.65 10.16
C GLN A 41 -11.06 1.54 8.97
N ALA A 42 -11.74 0.98 7.97
CA ALA A 42 -12.09 1.64 6.73
C ALA A 42 -13.15 2.73 6.91
N GLY A 43 -14.04 2.58 7.90
CA GLY A 43 -15.14 3.51 8.14
C GLY A 43 -15.99 3.71 6.89
N GLY A 44 -16.00 4.93 6.34
CA GLY A 44 -16.74 5.27 5.13
C GLY A 44 -16.26 4.61 3.84
N TYR A 45 -15.13 3.91 3.85
CA TYR A 45 -14.55 3.20 2.70
C TYR A 45 -14.67 1.66 2.82
N SER A 46 -15.52 1.15 3.71
CA SER A 46 -15.60 -0.30 4.00
C SER A 46 -15.92 -1.17 2.79
N ASP A 47 -16.64 -0.64 1.80
CA ASP A 47 -16.92 -1.31 0.53
C ASP A 47 -15.65 -1.60 -0.31
N THR A 48 -14.54 -0.94 0.02
CA THR A 48 -13.27 -1.08 -0.69
C THR A 48 -12.32 -2.10 -0.04
N CYS A 49 -12.73 -2.71 1.07
CA CYS A 49 -11.90 -3.65 1.83
C CYS A 49 -11.38 -4.83 1.02
N ALA A 50 -12.22 -5.44 0.17
CA ALA A 50 -11.80 -6.52 -0.70
C ALA A 50 -10.67 -6.09 -1.66
N ARG A 51 -10.68 -4.82 -2.11
CA ARG A 51 -9.64 -4.26 -2.99
C ARG A 51 -8.35 -4.01 -2.21
N CYS A 52 -8.46 -3.44 -1.02
CA CYS A 52 -7.29 -3.06 -0.20
C CYS A 52 -6.67 -4.22 0.59
N TYR A 53 -7.36 -5.36 0.72
CA TYR A 53 -6.94 -6.47 1.58
C TYR A 53 -5.52 -6.97 1.30
N HIS A 54 -5.14 -7.05 0.02
CA HIS A 54 -3.83 -7.55 -0.40
C HIS A 54 -2.65 -6.75 0.20
N LEU A 55 -2.84 -5.46 0.53
CA LEU A 55 -1.81 -4.63 1.14
C LEU A 55 -1.45 -5.07 2.57
N CYS A 56 -2.37 -5.74 3.25
CA CYS A 56 -2.26 -6.09 4.66
C CYS A 56 -2.40 -7.58 4.94
N ALA A 57 -2.58 -8.42 3.91
CA ALA A 57 -2.85 -9.85 4.05
C ALA A 57 -1.78 -10.57 4.89
N ASP A 58 -0.50 -10.24 4.67
CA ASP A 58 0.65 -10.83 5.38
C ASP A 58 1.08 -10.02 6.62
N SER A 59 0.33 -8.98 7.00
CA SER A 59 0.67 -8.18 8.17
C SER A 59 0.38 -8.92 9.46
N THR A 60 1.35 -8.95 10.38
CA THR A 60 1.17 -9.45 11.75
C THR A 60 0.27 -8.55 12.61
N ASN A 61 0.02 -7.31 12.17
CA ASN A 61 -0.93 -6.39 12.78
C ASN A 61 -1.81 -5.76 11.69
N GLN A 62 -2.87 -6.47 11.32
CA GLN A 62 -3.77 -6.03 10.26
C GLN A 62 -4.52 -4.74 10.62
N ALA A 63 -4.94 -4.56 11.87
CA ALA A 63 -5.64 -3.35 12.30
C ALA A 63 -4.78 -2.09 12.09
N GLN A 64 -3.51 -2.11 12.51
CA GLN A 64 -2.59 -1.00 12.28
C GLN A 64 -2.29 -0.78 10.79
N CYS A 65 -2.19 -1.86 10.02
CA CYS A 65 -1.97 -1.79 8.58
C CYS A 65 -3.15 -1.12 7.87
N PHE A 66 -4.38 -1.59 8.10
CA PHE A 66 -5.58 -1.00 7.50
C PHE A 66 -5.82 0.43 7.98
N PHE A 67 -5.58 0.72 9.26
CA PHE A 67 -5.61 2.09 9.77
C PHE A 67 -4.68 3.02 8.95
N SER A 68 -3.45 2.58 8.68
CA SER A 68 -2.50 3.35 7.87
C SER A 68 -2.98 3.51 6.41
N VAL A 69 -3.49 2.44 5.80
CA VAL A 69 -4.03 2.44 4.44
C VAL A 69 -5.17 3.46 4.31
N TYR A 70 -6.16 3.40 5.19
CA TYR A 70 -7.32 4.29 5.12
C TYR A 70 -7.04 5.71 5.60
N THR A 71 -6.02 5.91 6.43
CA THR A 71 -5.49 7.25 6.73
C THR A 71 -4.90 7.88 5.47
N ALA A 72 -4.16 7.11 4.65
CA ALA A 72 -3.62 7.60 3.38
C ALA A 72 -4.74 7.91 2.36
N VAL A 73 -5.72 7.00 2.23
CA VAL A 73 -6.91 7.23 1.38
C VAL A 73 -7.62 8.53 1.80
N ASN A 74 -7.91 8.69 3.08
CA ASN A 74 -8.61 9.87 3.57
C ASN A 74 -7.80 11.17 3.37
N SER A 75 -6.48 11.11 3.49
CA SER A 75 -5.59 12.24 3.21
C SER A 75 -5.63 12.67 1.75
N ILE A 76 -5.61 11.71 0.82
CA ILE A 76 -5.67 11.98 -0.62
C ILE A 76 -7.06 12.50 -1.01
N ASP A 77 -8.12 11.88 -0.50
CA ASP A 77 -9.51 12.30 -0.71
C ASP A 77 -9.71 13.76 -0.26
N SER A 78 -9.25 14.07 0.96
CA SER A 78 -9.31 15.42 1.52
C SER A 78 -8.52 16.44 0.69
N GLN A 79 -7.33 16.08 0.19
CA GLN A 79 -6.56 16.96 -0.68
C GLN A 79 -7.27 17.20 -2.01
N CYS A 80 -7.81 16.16 -2.64
CA CYS A 80 -8.58 16.27 -3.87
C CYS A 80 -9.76 17.24 -3.70
N TRP A 81 -10.53 17.11 -2.60
CA TRP A 81 -11.63 18.03 -2.31
C TRP A 81 -11.17 19.47 -2.13
N GLN A 82 -10.04 19.70 -1.44
CA GLN A 82 -9.48 21.04 -1.25
C GLN A 82 -9.06 21.71 -2.56
N HIS A 83 -8.82 20.94 -3.62
CA HIS A 83 -8.48 21.45 -4.95
C HIS A 83 -9.65 21.42 -5.94
N GLY A 84 -10.88 21.20 -5.47
CA GLY A 84 -12.07 21.17 -6.31
C GLY A 84 -12.13 19.96 -7.25
N GLY A 85 -11.48 18.85 -6.87
CA GLY A 85 -11.51 17.60 -7.62
C GLY A 85 -12.88 16.93 -7.61
N ASN A 86 -13.02 15.91 -8.44
CA ASN A 86 -14.24 15.11 -8.58
C ASN A 86 -13.93 13.63 -8.39
N ASN A 87 -14.86 12.86 -7.82
CA ASN A 87 -14.66 11.44 -7.49
C ASN A 87 -13.43 11.21 -6.57
N CYS A 88 -13.20 12.10 -5.61
CA CYS A 88 -12.00 12.10 -4.77
C CYS A 88 -11.80 10.81 -3.97
N ALA A 89 -12.88 10.25 -3.40
CA ALA A 89 -12.85 8.97 -2.70
C ALA A 89 -12.39 7.82 -3.63
N GLY A 90 -13.00 7.72 -4.83
CA GLY A 90 -12.62 6.70 -5.81
C GLY A 90 -11.16 6.84 -6.25
N GLN A 91 -10.73 8.06 -6.57
CA GLN A 91 -9.34 8.34 -6.94
C GLN A 91 -8.35 8.01 -5.82
N ALA A 92 -8.68 8.33 -4.57
CA ALA A 92 -7.84 8.03 -3.42
C ALA A 92 -7.70 6.52 -3.20
N VAL A 93 -8.81 5.78 -3.28
CA VAL A 93 -8.80 4.32 -3.20
C VAL A 93 -8.04 3.70 -4.37
N ASP A 94 -8.19 4.23 -5.58
CA ASP A 94 -7.46 3.76 -6.76
C ASP A 94 -5.95 4.01 -6.64
N GLN A 95 -5.53 5.11 -6.01
CA GLN A 95 -4.11 5.40 -5.79
C GLN A 95 -3.47 4.52 -4.72
N VAL A 96 -4.20 4.20 -3.65
CA VAL A 96 -3.65 3.42 -2.51
C VAL A 96 -3.84 1.93 -2.71
N CYS A 97 -5.01 1.51 -3.18
CA CYS A 97 -5.43 0.11 -3.31
C CYS A 97 -5.53 -0.36 -4.77
N GLY A 98 -5.15 0.48 -5.74
CA GLY A 98 -5.01 0.07 -7.13
C GLY A 98 -3.82 -0.85 -7.32
N GLN A 99 -4.00 -1.86 -8.17
CA GLN A 99 -2.95 -2.79 -8.61
C GLN A 99 -2.51 -2.47 -10.03
#